data_AF-A0A4P6BKT7-F1
#
_entry.id   AF-A0A4P6BKT7-F1
#
_cell.length_a   1.000
_cell.length_b   1.000
_cell.length_c   1.000
_cell.angle_alpha   90.00
_cell.angle_beta   90.00
_cell.angle_gamma   90.00
#
_symmetry.space_group_name_H-M   'P 1'
#
loop_
_entity.id
_entity.type
_entity.pdbx_description
1 polymer ?
#
loop_
_entity_poly.entity_id
_entity_poly.type
_entity_poly.pdbx_seq_one_letter_code
_entity_poly.pdbx_strand_id
1 'polypeptide(L)'
;MQNNVKPMHHLFLGLGIILCDQIIKLTARYMIPQPITILEGISFGPAVNPFCPFGPSFAGRILLFAIIIVCVFYLARYNPPHKDFRLYLGTGLAAGGAISNGLSWLIQGYVVDYILLPNLGVAANLADIALFTGIVFICFGIAREVRSWLEEKQYSISRILRDKKGAVLPLTLIVIVILSFLITAIYSLVLTNYKNATYWDNKTKALYLAESGINDALYHLIEKGEQPAQINSDPAVMGSDASYSVQLIPAGSDKLKITSTGTYRGVKNTASLMVYYVGETLFPQAIVDLSAQPEEDGYYEGYQYPAITFNLPAVPPALNPETLNPGQGVGPGDHCFTSFELQNNKSTTITGPANIYVTGDFQLDNNAGLTVNGQVTFYISRDLHLENNSSLNLLGMTTWYIGNDASFQNGVTLTQMQPAVFYIKGDLDAGNNCRLGTIPAANLLFYLTTDKSHDVDVNNNAAIKAGLFNATGQVNIGNNATINGGVVGQQVSLKNHAAINYDESLKNVGGGSNGTWKIQAGSWAGE
;
A
#
# COMPACT_ATOMS: atom_id res chain seq x y z
N MET A 1 -57.00 27.66 38.54
CA MET A 1 -55.53 27.69 38.65
C MET A 1 -54.97 26.55 37.80
N GLN A 2 -54.72 26.78 36.50
CA GLN A 2 -53.93 25.82 35.71
C GLN A 2 -52.46 26.04 36.10
N ASN A 3 -51.86 25.03 36.71
CA ASN A 3 -50.50 25.08 37.21
C ASN A 3 -49.54 25.49 36.09
N ASN A 4 -48.99 26.69 36.23
CA ASN A 4 -48.07 27.35 35.32
C ASN A 4 -46.64 26.77 35.47
N VAL A 5 -46.54 25.44 35.56
CA VAL A 5 -45.23 24.76 35.62
C VAL A 5 -44.64 24.87 34.23
N LYS A 6 -43.70 25.82 34.07
CA LYS A 6 -42.90 25.93 32.85
C LYS A 6 -42.23 24.57 32.63
N PRO A 7 -42.29 23.99 31.42
CA PRO A 7 -41.73 22.67 31.17
C PRO A 7 -40.20 22.74 31.24
N MET A 8 -39.60 22.60 32.42
CA MET A 8 -38.14 22.56 32.63
C MET A 8 -37.47 21.32 31.99
N HIS A 9 -38.26 20.39 31.43
CA HIS A 9 -37.81 19.11 30.89
C HIS A 9 -36.76 19.26 29.77
N HIS A 10 -36.79 20.33 28.98
CA HIS A 10 -35.83 20.55 27.90
C HIS A 10 -34.42 20.93 28.40
N LEU A 11 -34.30 21.55 29.58
CA LEU A 11 -33.00 21.83 30.20
C LEU A 11 -32.33 20.55 30.69
N PHE A 12 -33.12 19.61 31.22
CA PHE A 12 -32.62 18.28 31.59
C PHE A 12 -32.11 17.50 30.38
N LEU A 13 -32.77 17.63 29.22
CA LEU A 13 -32.28 17.06 27.96
C LEU A 13 -30.92 17.66 27.58
N GLY A 14 -30.80 19.00 27.61
CA GLY A 14 -29.52 19.66 27.31
C GLY A 14 -28.39 19.23 28.26
N LEU A 15 -28.69 19.11 29.55
CA LEU A 15 -27.74 18.57 30.54
C LEU A 15 -27.34 17.12 30.23
N GLY A 16 -28.30 16.28 29.84
CA GLY A 16 -28.05 14.90 29.41
C GLY A 16 -27.10 14.82 28.21
N ILE A 17 -27.31 15.66 27.19
CA ILE A 17 -26.40 15.75 26.02
C ILE A 17 -25.00 16.15 26.45
N ILE A 18 -24.86 17.16 27.32
CA ILE A 18 -23.54 17.60 27.82
C ILE A 18 -22.83 16.44 28.53
N LEU A 19 -23.51 15.75 29.46
CA LEU A 19 -22.92 14.66 30.23
C LEU A 19 -22.51 13.49 29.32
N CYS A 20 -23.40 13.04 28.43
CA CYS A 20 -23.12 11.93 27.52
C CYS A 20 -21.95 12.26 26.59
N ASP A 21 -21.95 13.45 25.97
CA ASP A 21 -20.89 13.84 25.05
C ASP A 21 -19.53 13.96 25.75
N GLN A 22 -19.46 14.58 26.93
CA GLN A 22 -18.20 14.68 27.69
C GLN A 22 -17.66 13.30 28.10
N ILE A 23 -18.53 12.38 28.52
CA ILE A 23 -18.12 11.00 28.84
C ILE A 23 -17.56 10.32 27.59
N ILE A 24 -18.25 10.40 26.44
CA ILE A 24 -17.79 9.76 25.20
C ILE A 24 -16.47 10.37 24.72
N LYS A 25 -16.29 11.70 24.80
CA LYS A 25 -15.01 12.37 24.47
C LYS A 25 -13.87 11.84 25.31
N LEU A 26 -14.07 11.71 26.61
CA LEU A 26 -13.07 11.16 27.53
C LEU A 26 -12.77 9.70 27.21
N THR A 27 -13.80 8.87 27.01
CA THR A 27 -13.66 7.46 26.64
C THR A 27 -12.92 7.29 25.31
N ALA A 28 -13.34 7.99 24.25
CA ALA A 28 -12.68 7.93 22.94
C ALA A 28 -11.21 8.35 23.02
N ARG A 29 -10.91 9.39 23.81
CA ARG A 29 -9.54 9.90 23.95
C ARG A 29 -8.61 8.96 24.72
N TYR A 30 -9.09 8.34 25.79
CA TYR A 30 -8.23 7.58 26.72
C TYR A 30 -8.31 6.06 26.57
N MET A 31 -9.42 5.54 26.04
CA MET A 31 -9.66 4.10 25.95
C MET A 31 -9.49 3.56 24.52
N ILE A 32 -9.43 4.43 23.50
CA ILE A 32 -9.37 4.04 22.09
C ILE A 32 -8.10 4.63 21.45
N PRO A 33 -6.96 3.91 21.50
CA PRO A 33 -5.69 4.43 20.99
C PRO A 33 -5.64 4.52 19.46
N GLN A 34 -6.49 3.76 18.76
CA GLN A 34 -6.59 3.73 17.31
C GLN A 34 -8.06 3.65 16.88
N PRO A 35 -8.48 4.32 15.79
CA PRO A 35 -9.86 4.25 15.31
C PRO A 35 -10.32 2.82 15.00
N ILE A 36 -11.53 2.47 15.46
CA ILE A 36 -12.17 1.18 15.25
C ILE A 36 -13.24 1.34 14.17
N THR A 37 -13.13 0.62 13.05
CA THR A 37 -14.18 0.61 12.02
C THR A 37 -15.38 -0.19 12.51
N ILE A 38 -16.54 0.46 12.64
CA ILE A 38 -17.79 -0.18 13.09
C ILE A 38 -18.59 -0.69 11.90
N LEU A 39 -18.72 0.13 10.87
CA LEU A 39 -19.43 -0.14 9.61
C LEU A 39 -18.56 0.37 8.46
N GLU A 40 -18.76 -0.16 7.26
CA GLU A 40 -18.05 0.33 6.07
C GLU A 40 -18.29 1.85 5.90
N GLY A 41 -17.21 2.63 5.96
CA GLY A 41 -17.26 4.09 5.92
C GLY A 41 -17.54 4.82 7.25
N ILE A 42 -17.69 4.10 8.38
CA ILE A 42 -17.86 4.70 9.71
C ILE A 42 -16.85 4.08 10.69
N SER A 43 -15.96 4.92 11.20
CA SER A 43 -14.99 4.54 12.23
C SER A 43 -15.22 5.34 13.51
N PHE A 44 -14.83 4.77 14.64
CA PHE A 44 -14.95 5.39 15.95
C PHE A 44 -13.57 5.50 16.60
N GLY A 45 -13.13 6.72 16.87
CA GLY A 45 -11.81 6.98 17.43
C GLY A 45 -11.51 8.47 17.54
N PRO A 46 -10.56 8.87 18.39
CA PRO A 46 -10.34 10.28 18.69
C PRO A 46 -9.75 11.03 17.49
N ALA A 47 -10.39 12.11 17.10
CA ALA A 47 -9.89 13.13 16.19
C ALA A 47 -9.91 14.49 16.89
N VAL A 48 -8.76 15.15 16.98
CA VAL A 48 -8.65 16.45 17.67
C VAL A 48 -8.96 17.58 16.70
N ASN A 49 -9.97 18.38 17.02
CA ASN A 49 -10.37 19.55 16.27
C ASN A 49 -9.98 20.84 17.01
N PRO A 50 -8.86 21.48 16.62
CA PRO A 50 -8.39 22.70 17.26
C PRO A 50 -9.15 23.95 16.79
N PHE A 51 -10.07 23.81 15.83
CA PHE A 51 -10.74 24.96 15.24
C PHE A 51 -11.71 25.59 16.25
N CYS A 52 -11.52 26.88 16.50
CA CYS A 52 -12.43 27.72 17.27
C CYS A 52 -12.78 28.93 16.39
N PRO A 53 -14.07 29.26 16.18
CA PRO A 53 -14.49 30.37 15.30
C PRO A 53 -13.85 31.72 15.63
N PHE A 54 -13.52 31.96 16.89
CA PHE A 54 -12.89 33.20 17.38
C PHE A 54 -11.36 33.07 17.54
N GLY A 55 -10.76 32.05 16.93
CA GLY A 55 -9.33 31.77 16.99
C GLY A 55 -8.91 30.94 18.21
N PRO A 56 -7.63 30.50 18.26
CA PRO A 56 -7.12 29.63 19.30
C PRO A 56 -6.83 30.37 20.62
N SER A 57 -6.97 31.70 20.65
CA SER A 57 -6.67 32.48 21.85
C SER A 57 -7.65 32.16 22.98
N PHE A 58 -7.15 32.17 24.23
CA PHE A 58 -7.99 31.96 25.41
C PHE A 58 -9.13 32.99 25.50
N ALA A 59 -8.84 34.25 25.15
CA ALA A 59 -9.85 35.32 25.09
C ALA A 59 -10.96 35.04 24.07
N GLY A 60 -10.60 34.54 22.88
CA GLY A 60 -11.59 34.16 21.85
C GLY A 60 -12.51 33.02 22.33
N ARG A 61 -11.95 32.05 23.07
CA ARG A 61 -12.72 30.94 23.66
C ARG A 61 -13.68 31.40 24.76
N ILE A 62 -13.26 32.31 25.65
CA ILE A 62 -14.13 32.91 26.67
C ILE A 62 -15.28 33.68 26.00
N LEU A 63 -14.97 34.49 24.99
CA LEU A 63 -15.97 35.27 24.27
C LEU A 63 -17.02 34.37 23.62
N LEU A 64 -16.59 33.32 22.92
CA LEU A 64 -17.49 32.32 22.33
C LEU A 64 -18.41 31.70 23.39
N PHE A 65 -17.82 31.25 24.50
CA PHE A 65 -18.58 30.61 25.58
C PHE A 65 -19.60 31.58 26.21
N ALA A 66 -19.21 32.84 26.44
CA ALA A 66 -20.11 33.87 26.94
C ALA A 66 -21.30 34.11 25.98
N ILE A 67 -21.04 34.18 24.67
CA ILE A 67 -22.10 34.32 23.65
C ILE A 67 -23.05 33.12 23.70
N ILE A 68 -22.51 31.89 23.79
CA ILE A 68 -23.33 30.67 23.90
C ILE A 68 -24.24 30.74 25.12
N ILE A 69 -23.71 31.09 26.30
CA ILE A 69 -24.50 31.19 27.53
C ILE A 69 -25.60 32.25 27.42
N VAL A 70 -25.30 33.41 26.83
CA VAL A 70 -26.29 34.48 26.60
C VAL A 70 -27.39 34.00 25.65
N CYS A 71 -27.03 33.36 24.54
CA CYS A 71 -27.99 32.80 23.57
C CYS A 71 -28.87 31.73 24.21
N VAL A 72 -28.28 30.78 24.95
CA VAL A 72 -29.03 29.73 25.66
C VAL A 72 -29.96 30.34 26.70
N PHE A 73 -29.49 31.32 27.48
CA PHE A 73 -30.32 32.00 28.47
C PHE A 73 -31.52 32.70 27.80
N TYR A 74 -31.29 33.40 26.69
CA TYR A 74 -32.34 34.07 25.94
C TYR A 74 -33.36 33.05 25.39
N LEU A 75 -32.90 31.97 24.77
CA LEU A 75 -33.76 30.91 24.24
C LEU A 75 -34.53 30.17 25.34
N ALA A 76 -33.91 29.88 26.49
CA ALA A 76 -34.58 29.25 27.63
C ALA A 76 -35.64 30.15 28.28
N ARG A 77 -35.50 31.48 28.13
CA ARG A 77 -36.51 32.46 28.57
C ARG A 77 -37.59 32.70 27.53
N TYR A 78 -37.36 32.36 26.27
CA TYR A 78 -38.33 32.48 25.20
C TYR A 78 -39.52 31.55 25.46
N ASN A 79 -40.72 32.13 25.53
CA ASN A 79 -41.95 31.39 25.77
C ASN A 79 -42.83 31.49 24.51
N PRO A 80 -42.73 30.53 23.57
CA PRO A 80 -43.49 30.59 22.33
C PRO A 80 -45.00 30.60 22.60
N PRO A 81 -45.79 31.42 21.87
CA PRO A 81 -47.23 31.56 22.07
C PRO A 81 -47.99 30.23 22.02
N HIS A 82 -47.67 29.36 21.04
CA HIS A 82 -48.38 28.09 20.86
C HIS A 82 -47.71 26.91 21.57
N LYS A 83 -46.67 27.15 22.39
CA LYS A 83 -45.95 26.14 23.16
C LYS A 83 -45.50 24.94 22.31
N ASP A 84 -45.06 25.16 21.07
CA ASP A 84 -44.61 24.07 20.20
C ASP A 84 -43.47 23.28 20.85
N PHE A 85 -43.69 21.98 21.05
CA PHE A 85 -42.71 21.07 21.67
C PHE A 85 -41.39 21.08 20.90
N ARG A 86 -41.41 21.32 19.58
CA ARG A 86 -40.23 21.33 18.71
C ARG A 86 -39.26 22.44 19.09
N LEU A 87 -39.79 23.59 19.50
CA LEU A 87 -38.96 24.71 19.96
C LEU A 87 -38.25 24.34 21.26
N TYR A 88 -38.97 23.79 22.24
CA TYR A 88 -38.36 23.37 23.50
C TYR A 88 -37.34 22.24 23.32
N LEU A 89 -37.69 21.22 22.54
CA LEU A 89 -36.79 20.11 22.20
C LEU A 89 -35.54 20.62 21.47
N GLY A 90 -35.74 21.44 20.44
CA GLY A 90 -34.66 22.01 19.66
C GLY A 90 -33.74 22.92 20.47
N THR A 91 -34.30 23.76 21.36
CA THR A 91 -33.52 24.58 22.30
C THR A 91 -32.71 23.72 23.25
N GLY A 92 -33.28 22.65 23.82
CA GLY A 92 -32.54 21.73 24.69
C GLY A 92 -31.36 21.06 24.00
N LEU A 93 -31.57 20.52 22.79
CA LEU A 93 -30.53 19.89 21.97
C LEU A 93 -29.44 20.89 21.54
N ALA A 94 -29.85 22.04 21.00
CA ALA A 94 -28.91 23.08 20.55
C ALA A 94 -28.08 23.65 21.69
N ALA A 95 -28.71 23.92 22.85
CA ALA A 95 -28.01 24.39 24.04
C ALA A 95 -27.03 23.34 24.56
N GLY A 96 -27.45 22.08 24.65
CA GLY A 96 -26.60 20.97 25.10
C GLY A 96 -25.38 20.79 24.22
N GLY A 97 -25.57 20.77 22.89
CA GLY A 97 -24.47 20.66 21.93
C GLY A 97 -23.50 21.85 21.99
N ALA A 98 -24.02 23.08 21.96
CA ALA A 98 -23.20 24.29 22.00
C ALA A 98 -22.39 24.39 23.30
N ILE A 99 -23.01 24.13 24.46
CA ILE A 99 -22.32 24.18 25.75
C ILE A 99 -21.27 23.07 25.85
N SER A 100 -21.56 21.85 25.38
CA SER A 100 -20.60 20.75 25.46
C SER A 100 -19.32 21.04 24.66
N ASN A 101 -19.43 21.49 23.40
CA ASN A 101 -18.26 21.90 22.61
C ASN A 101 -17.58 23.15 23.21
N GLY A 102 -18.38 24.10 23.70
CA GLY A 102 -17.90 25.27 24.44
C GLY A 102 -17.00 24.92 25.63
N LEU A 103 -17.41 23.95 26.44
CA LEU A 103 -16.65 23.45 27.59
C LEU A 103 -15.35 22.77 27.15
N SER A 104 -15.38 21.94 26.10
CA SER A 104 -14.18 21.31 25.54
C SER A 104 -13.15 22.37 25.09
N TRP A 105 -13.59 23.41 24.37
CA TRP A 105 -12.69 24.52 24.00
C TRP A 105 -12.16 25.28 25.21
N LEU A 106 -13.00 25.58 26.19
CA LEU A 106 -12.59 26.36 27.35
C LEU A 106 -11.54 25.60 28.20
N ILE A 107 -11.74 24.30 28.40
CA ILE A 107 -10.90 23.48 29.28
C ILE A 107 -9.68 22.91 28.55
N GLN A 108 -9.87 22.36 27.35
CA GLN A 108 -8.85 21.61 26.63
C GLN A 108 -8.21 22.41 25.50
N GLY A 109 -8.90 23.44 25.01
CA GLY A 109 -8.47 24.24 23.87
C GLY A 109 -8.81 23.67 22.50
N TYR A 110 -9.47 22.53 22.45
CA TYR A 110 -9.93 21.84 21.25
C TYR A 110 -11.16 21.00 21.58
N VAL A 111 -11.82 20.50 20.54
CA VAL A 111 -12.92 19.54 20.64
C VAL A 111 -12.40 18.17 20.22
N VAL A 112 -12.83 17.12 20.92
CA VAL A 112 -12.55 15.73 20.51
C VAL A 112 -13.75 15.23 19.71
N ASP A 113 -13.52 14.96 18.44
CA ASP A 113 -14.44 14.27 17.56
C ASP A 113 -14.18 12.77 17.64
N TYR A 114 -15.21 11.96 17.54
CA TYR A 114 -15.09 10.51 17.73
C TYR A 114 -15.91 9.66 16.76
N ILE A 115 -16.77 10.27 15.96
CA ILE A 115 -17.45 9.65 14.83
C ILE A 115 -16.72 10.10 13.58
N LEU A 116 -15.98 9.18 12.96
CA LEU A 116 -15.17 9.43 11.78
C LEU A 116 -15.87 8.87 10.55
N LEU A 117 -15.94 9.67 9.49
CA LEU A 117 -16.47 9.31 8.18
C LEU A 117 -15.33 9.44 7.16
N PRO A 118 -14.42 8.45 7.04
CA PRO A 118 -13.18 8.58 6.26
C PRO A 118 -13.44 8.94 4.80
N ASN A 119 -14.48 8.34 4.20
CA ASN A 119 -14.86 8.57 2.80
C ASN A 119 -15.31 10.02 2.54
N LEU A 120 -15.79 10.73 3.57
CA LEU A 120 -16.24 12.12 3.46
C LEU A 120 -15.20 13.11 4.00
N GLY A 121 -14.14 12.64 4.65
CA GLY A 121 -13.17 13.50 5.34
C GLY A 121 -13.79 14.29 6.51
N VAL A 122 -14.87 13.77 7.12
CA VAL A 122 -15.59 14.44 8.21
C VAL A 122 -15.38 13.68 9.52
N ALA A 123 -15.15 14.44 10.59
CA ALA A 123 -15.21 13.95 11.96
C ALA A 123 -16.28 14.75 12.72
N ALA A 124 -17.02 14.08 13.60
CA ALA A 124 -18.08 14.70 14.40
C ALA A 124 -18.16 14.08 15.81
N ASN A 125 -18.88 14.73 16.71
CA ASN A 125 -19.26 14.20 18.02
C ASN A 125 -20.78 14.32 18.24
N LEU A 126 -21.27 13.80 19.38
CA LEU A 126 -22.68 13.87 19.78
C LEU A 126 -23.16 15.32 19.94
N ALA A 127 -22.29 16.22 20.40
CA ALA A 127 -22.63 17.63 20.55
C ALA A 127 -22.88 18.32 19.20
N ASP A 128 -22.13 17.98 18.13
CA ASP A 128 -22.38 18.49 16.78
C ASP A 128 -23.72 18.00 16.22
N ILE A 129 -24.00 16.71 16.39
CA ILE A 129 -25.26 16.09 15.96
C ILE A 129 -26.44 16.72 16.72
N ALA A 130 -26.32 16.89 18.04
CA ALA A 130 -27.34 17.52 18.86
C ALA A 130 -27.54 18.99 18.48
N LEU A 131 -26.47 19.74 18.22
CA LEU A 131 -26.53 21.13 17.80
C LEU A 131 -27.26 21.27 16.46
N PHE A 132 -26.85 20.50 15.45
CA PHE A 132 -27.46 20.53 14.13
C PHE A 132 -28.94 20.14 14.19
N THR A 133 -29.25 19.01 14.84
CA THR A 133 -30.63 18.53 15.01
C THR A 133 -31.47 19.55 15.75
N GLY A 134 -30.94 20.15 16.81
CA GLY A 134 -31.60 21.18 17.60
C GLY A 134 -31.97 22.41 16.77
N ILE A 135 -31.05 22.90 15.93
CA ILE A 135 -31.30 24.02 15.01
C ILE A 135 -32.42 23.67 14.02
N VAL A 136 -32.41 22.46 13.44
CA VAL A 136 -33.47 22.00 12.53
C VAL A 136 -34.84 22.02 13.21
N PHE A 137 -34.94 21.51 14.45
CA PHE A 137 -36.17 21.54 15.24
C PHE A 137 -36.63 22.97 15.57
N ILE A 138 -35.70 23.87 15.91
CA ILE A 138 -36.01 25.28 16.14
C ILE A 138 -36.57 25.90 14.85
N CYS A 139 -35.94 25.69 13.71
CA CYS A 139 -36.41 26.20 12.41
C CYS A 139 -37.82 25.71 12.09
N PHE A 140 -38.10 24.41 12.26
CA PHE A 140 -39.45 23.87 12.06
C PHE A 140 -40.47 24.41 13.07
N GLY A 141 -40.06 24.61 14.32
CA GLY A 141 -40.89 25.22 15.35
C GLY A 141 -41.24 26.67 15.02
N ILE A 142 -40.25 27.48 14.62
CA ILE A 142 -40.47 28.86 14.18
C ILE A 142 -41.35 28.88 12.94
N ALA A 143 -41.09 28.04 11.94
CA ALA A 143 -41.90 27.98 10.73
C ALA A 143 -43.36 27.62 11.05
N ARG A 144 -43.59 26.73 12.01
CA ARG A 144 -44.94 26.38 12.47
C ARG A 144 -45.60 27.52 13.25
N GLU A 145 -44.88 28.21 14.14
CA GLU A 145 -45.40 29.38 14.86
C GLU A 145 -45.77 30.49 13.86
N VAL A 146 -44.91 30.77 12.89
CA VAL A 146 -45.18 31.72 11.80
C VAL A 146 -46.39 31.29 10.99
N ARG A 147 -46.49 30.01 10.61
CA ARG A 147 -47.65 29.48 9.89
C ARG A 147 -48.93 29.59 10.71
N SER A 148 -48.90 29.22 11.99
CA SER A 148 -50.07 29.29 12.89
C SER A 148 -50.53 30.72 13.07
N TRP A 149 -49.57 31.65 13.22
CA TRP A 149 -49.84 33.09 13.25
C TRP A 149 -50.43 33.61 11.93
N LEU A 150 -49.91 33.13 10.79
CA LEU A 150 -50.44 33.47 9.47
C LEU A 150 -51.86 32.93 9.27
N GLU A 151 -52.15 31.70 9.71
CA GLU A 151 -53.47 31.07 9.64
C GLU A 151 -54.49 31.76 10.57
N GLU A 152 -54.10 32.04 11.82
CA GLU A 152 -54.92 32.82 12.77
C GLU A 152 -55.20 34.22 12.22
N LYS A 153 -54.22 34.82 11.54
CA LYS A 153 -54.39 36.12 10.90
C LYS A 153 -55.03 36.07 9.53
N GLN A 154 -55.15 34.95 8.82
CA GLN A 154 -55.78 34.90 7.50
C GLN A 154 -57.26 35.34 7.56
N TYR A 155 -57.90 35.24 8.73
CA TYR A 155 -59.21 35.84 9.05
C TYR A 155 -59.19 37.39 9.25
N SER A 156 -58.03 38.04 9.32
CA SER A 156 -57.84 39.48 9.58
C SER A 156 -56.79 40.19 8.69
N ILE A 157 -56.15 39.46 7.76
CA ILE A 157 -54.97 39.92 6.99
C ILE A 157 -55.26 41.16 6.14
N SER A 158 -56.48 41.34 5.61
CA SER A 158 -56.86 42.57 4.89
C SER A 158 -56.90 43.81 5.79
N ARG A 159 -57.11 43.65 7.10
CA ARG A 159 -57.21 44.74 8.08
C ARG A 159 -55.88 45.02 8.79
N ILE A 160 -55.04 44.00 9.01
CA ILE A 160 -53.75 44.15 9.72
C ILE A 160 -52.60 44.54 8.79
N LEU A 161 -52.62 44.18 7.49
CA LEU A 161 -51.60 44.65 6.53
C LEU A 161 -51.62 46.18 6.33
N ARG A 162 -52.72 46.86 6.68
CA ARG A 162 -52.76 48.33 6.71
C ARG A 162 -52.08 48.96 7.93
N ASP A 163 -52.03 48.27 9.08
CA ASP A 163 -51.62 48.87 10.37
C ASP A 163 -50.36 48.27 11.02
N LYS A 164 -49.77 47.18 10.53
CA LYS A 164 -48.56 46.58 11.15
C LYS A 164 -47.39 46.38 10.18
N LYS A 165 -46.95 47.47 9.55
CA LYS A 165 -45.67 47.54 8.80
C LYS A 165 -44.42 47.24 9.66
N GLY A 166 -44.52 47.18 10.99
CA GLY A 166 -43.38 47.00 11.90
C GLY A 166 -42.96 45.56 12.23
N ALA A 167 -43.79 44.54 11.95
CA ALA A 167 -43.50 43.15 12.40
C ALA A 167 -42.64 42.33 11.42
N VAL A 168 -42.58 42.73 10.15
CA VAL A 168 -41.78 42.04 9.12
C VAL A 168 -40.28 42.25 9.37
N LEU A 169 -39.90 43.45 9.82
CA LEU A 169 -38.51 43.82 10.07
C LEU A 169 -37.79 42.89 11.08
N PRO A 170 -38.32 42.62 12.30
CA PRO A 170 -37.63 41.75 13.26
C PRO A 170 -37.54 40.30 12.80
N LEU A 171 -38.53 39.77 12.06
CA LEU A 171 -38.46 38.42 11.50
C LEU A 171 -37.37 38.31 10.43
N THR A 172 -37.33 39.26 9.48
CA THR A 172 -36.28 39.31 8.46
C THR A 172 -34.91 39.44 9.10
N LEU A 173 -34.78 40.21 10.18
CA LEU A 173 -33.52 40.39 10.89
C LEU A 173 -33.06 39.09 11.57
N ILE A 174 -33.98 38.32 12.18
CA ILE A 174 -33.67 37.00 12.74
C ILE A 174 -33.20 36.04 11.64
N VAL A 175 -33.87 36.00 10.49
CA VAL A 175 -33.48 35.14 9.37
C VAL A 175 -32.12 35.53 8.80
N ILE A 176 -31.85 36.82 8.62
CA ILE A 176 -30.55 37.32 8.17
C ILE A 176 -29.46 36.88 9.15
N VAL A 177 -29.69 37.04 10.46
CA VAL A 177 -28.72 36.63 11.49
C VAL A 177 -28.43 35.12 11.42
N ILE A 178 -29.46 34.28 11.30
CA ILE A 178 -29.30 32.82 11.17
C ILE A 178 -28.52 32.46 9.91
N LEU A 179 -28.85 33.08 8.77
CA LEU A 179 -28.15 32.86 7.50
C LEU A 179 -26.69 33.32 7.56
N SER A 180 -26.42 34.46 8.22
CA SER A 180 -25.04 34.92 8.43
C SER A 180 -24.23 33.91 9.23
N PHE A 181 -24.78 33.36 10.33
CA PHE A 181 -24.10 32.30 11.09
C PHE A 181 -23.84 31.04 10.26
N LEU A 182 -24.81 30.64 9.42
CA LEU A 182 -24.67 29.47 8.56
C LEU A 182 -23.60 29.67 7.49
N ILE A 183 -23.55 30.86 6.86
CA ILE A 183 -22.51 31.22 5.88
C ILE A 183 -21.13 31.23 6.56
N THR A 184 -21.01 31.81 7.76
CA THR A 184 -19.73 31.82 8.49
C THR A 184 -19.27 30.41 8.85
N ALA A 185 -20.18 29.52 9.25
CA ALA A 185 -19.87 28.12 9.55
C ALA A 185 -19.39 27.35 8.30
N ILE A 186 -20.09 27.49 7.18
CA ILE A 186 -19.69 26.87 5.90
C ILE A 186 -18.33 27.40 5.44
N TYR A 187 -18.13 28.71 5.50
CA TYR A 187 -16.87 29.34 5.10
C TYR A 187 -15.70 28.85 5.97
N SER A 188 -15.92 28.73 7.27
CA SER A 188 -14.96 28.17 8.23
C SER A 188 -14.59 26.71 7.92
N LEU A 189 -15.58 25.88 7.57
CA LEU A 189 -15.37 24.49 7.19
C LEU A 189 -14.53 24.39 5.91
N VAL A 190 -14.87 25.16 4.89
CA VAL A 190 -14.13 25.21 3.62
C VAL A 190 -12.69 25.66 3.84
N LEU A 191 -12.47 26.71 4.63
CA LEU A 191 -11.13 27.23 4.89
C LEU A 191 -10.27 26.23 5.69
N THR A 192 -10.88 25.49 6.62
CA THR A 192 -10.22 24.42 7.37
C THR A 192 -9.82 23.27 6.46
N ASN A 193 -10.74 22.80 5.61
CA ASN A 193 -10.46 21.72 4.66
C ASN A 193 -9.35 22.11 3.66
N TYR A 194 -9.37 23.35 3.16
CA TYR A 194 -8.33 23.86 2.28
C TYR A 194 -6.94 23.90 2.96
N LYS A 195 -6.89 24.38 4.22
CA LYS A 195 -5.64 24.40 5.00
C LYS A 195 -5.13 22.98 5.30
N ASN A 196 -6.03 22.06 5.63
CA ASN A 196 -5.68 20.67 5.89
C ASN A 196 -5.16 19.98 4.62
N ALA A 197 -5.84 20.14 3.48
CA ALA A 197 -5.40 19.60 2.21
C ALA A 197 -4.00 20.11 1.83
N THR A 198 -3.77 21.42 1.97
CA THR A 198 -2.45 22.03 1.73
C THR A 198 -1.39 21.50 2.70
N TYR A 199 -1.73 21.32 3.98
CA TYR A 199 -0.82 20.76 4.97
C TYR A 199 -0.45 19.31 4.65
N TRP A 200 -1.43 18.48 4.25
CA TRP A 200 -1.20 17.09 3.86
C TRP A 200 -0.34 16.97 2.60
N ASP A 201 -0.61 17.77 1.57
CA ASP A 201 0.23 17.85 0.37
C ASP A 201 1.69 18.21 0.72
N ASN A 202 1.89 19.27 1.51
CA ASN A 202 3.22 19.68 1.95
C ASN A 202 3.90 18.61 2.83
N LYS A 203 3.13 17.89 3.66
CA LYS A 203 3.66 16.82 4.53
C LYS A 203 4.10 15.60 3.73
N THR A 204 3.40 15.26 2.65
CA THR A 204 3.80 14.20 1.71
C THR A 204 5.07 14.59 0.96
N LYS A 205 5.17 15.82 0.47
CA LYS A 205 6.41 16.34 -0.15
C LYS A 205 7.58 16.33 0.82
N ALA A 206 7.35 16.72 2.08
CA ALA A 206 8.36 16.62 3.14
C ALA A 206 8.80 15.17 3.42
N LEU A 207 7.91 14.18 3.27
CA LEU A 207 8.28 12.76 3.38
C LEU A 207 9.21 12.33 2.23
N TYR A 208 8.88 12.67 0.98
CA TYR A 208 9.72 12.35 -0.17
C TYR A 208 11.11 12.99 -0.09
N LEU A 209 11.20 14.20 0.46
CA LEU A 209 12.47 14.84 0.77
C LEU A 209 13.24 14.08 1.85
N ALA A 210 12.56 13.58 2.90
CA ALA A 210 13.19 12.75 3.92
C ALA A 210 13.75 11.45 3.31
N GLU A 211 12.99 10.77 2.45
CA GLU A 211 13.43 9.55 1.75
C GLU A 211 14.62 9.83 0.82
N SER A 212 14.61 10.96 0.11
CA SER A 212 15.74 11.40 -0.72
C SER A 212 17.00 11.61 0.12
N GLY A 213 16.88 12.20 1.31
CA GLY A 213 18.00 12.31 2.24
C GLY A 213 18.52 10.96 2.74
N ILE A 214 17.66 9.96 2.96
CA ILE A 214 18.12 8.59 3.28
C ILE A 214 18.92 8.02 2.10
N ASN A 215 18.44 8.17 0.87
CA ASN A 215 19.14 7.68 -0.31
C ASN A 215 20.50 8.36 -0.52
N ASP A 216 20.57 9.67 -0.28
CA ASP A 216 21.82 10.44 -0.33
C ASP A 216 22.80 9.99 0.76
N ALA A 217 22.31 9.72 1.97
CA ALA A 217 23.11 9.15 3.04
C ALA A 217 23.67 7.77 2.70
N LEU A 218 22.84 6.90 2.13
CA LEU A 218 23.27 5.59 1.67
C LEU A 218 24.32 5.71 0.54
N TYR A 219 24.16 6.67 -0.38
CA TYR A 219 25.15 6.95 -1.41
C TYR A 219 26.51 7.34 -0.81
N HIS A 220 26.54 8.27 0.16
CA HIS A 220 27.79 8.64 0.84
C HIS A 220 28.42 7.48 1.61
N LEU A 221 27.60 6.66 2.29
CA LEU A 221 28.09 5.52 3.07
C LEU A 221 28.63 4.38 2.19
N ILE A 222 27.93 4.06 1.09
CA ILE A 222 28.22 2.89 0.25
C ILE A 222 29.26 3.24 -0.82
N GLU A 223 29.04 4.34 -1.55
CA GLU A 223 29.84 4.65 -2.74
C GLU A 223 31.11 5.44 -2.39
N LYS A 224 31.00 6.38 -1.45
CA LYS A 224 32.15 7.23 -1.06
C LYS A 224 32.92 6.71 0.15
N GLY A 225 32.35 5.76 0.91
CA GLY A 225 32.89 5.34 2.20
C GLY A 225 32.95 6.48 3.22
N GLU A 226 32.19 7.56 3.01
CA GLU A 226 32.15 8.71 3.89
C GLU A 226 31.07 8.52 4.96
N GLN A 227 31.38 8.87 6.20
CA GLN A 227 30.40 8.95 7.30
C GLN A 227 30.20 10.41 7.72
N PRO A 228 29.61 11.26 6.87
CA PRO A 228 29.38 12.65 7.24
C PRO A 228 28.45 12.70 8.46
N ALA A 229 28.81 13.46 9.49
CA ALA A 229 27.95 13.55 10.69
C ALA A 229 26.56 14.11 10.36
N GLN A 230 26.47 14.96 9.33
CA GLN A 230 25.24 15.52 8.77
C GLN A 230 25.34 15.69 7.26
N ILE A 231 24.22 15.46 6.57
CA ILE A 231 24.07 15.76 5.14
C ILE A 231 22.89 16.71 5.01
N ASN A 232 23.10 17.85 4.35
CA ASN A 232 22.06 18.82 4.06
C ASN A 232 22.08 19.13 2.57
N SER A 233 20.92 19.16 1.93
CA SER A 233 20.79 19.53 0.52
C SER A 233 19.45 20.19 0.25
N ASP A 234 19.45 21.08 -0.74
CA ASP A 234 18.28 21.77 -1.26
C ASP A 234 18.01 21.22 -2.67
N PRO A 235 17.17 20.19 -2.82
CA PRO A 235 16.95 19.57 -4.11
C PRO A 235 16.24 20.55 -5.05
N ALA A 236 16.97 21.04 -6.05
CA ALA A 236 16.51 22.06 -7.01
C ALA A 236 15.17 21.71 -7.68
N VAL A 237 14.87 20.41 -7.84
CA VAL A 237 13.66 19.89 -8.49
C VAL A 237 12.37 20.19 -7.72
N MET A 238 12.44 20.37 -6.40
CA MET A 238 11.26 20.64 -5.56
C MET A 238 11.05 22.15 -5.27
N GLY A 239 11.90 23.01 -5.82
CA GLY A 239 11.87 24.46 -5.62
C GLY A 239 12.63 24.93 -4.37
N SER A 240 12.73 26.25 -4.19
CA SER A 240 13.57 26.89 -3.17
C SER A 240 13.13 26.66 -1.71
N ASP A 241 11.91 26.18 -1.49
CA ASP A 241 11.33 25.96 -0.15
C ASP A 241 11.48 24.49 0.30
N ALA A 242 12.29 23.70 -0.40
CA ALA A 242 12.49 22.28 -0.18
C ALA A 242 13.92 22.01 0.30
N SER A 243 14.04 21.30 1.43
CA SER A 243 15.34 20.86 1.94
C SER A 243 15.21 19.55 2.70
N TYR A 244 16.31 18.83 2.89
CA TYR A 244 16.40 17.74 3.84
C TYR A 244 17.65 17.83 4.70
N SER A 245 17.59 17.24 5.89
CA SER A 245 18.72 17.11 6.81
C SER A 245 18.80 15.67 7.32
N VAL A 246 19.96 15.05 7.15
CA VAL A 246 20.24 13.68 7.57
C VAL A 246 21.13 13.71 8.82
N GLN A 247 20.79 12.90 9.79
CA GLN A 247 21.62 12.57 10.95
C GLN A 247 21.94 11.09 10.98
N LEU A 248 23.21 10.76 11.12
CA LEU A 248 23.73 9.41 11.24
C LEU A 248 24.08 9.16 12.71
N ILE A 249 23.34 8.25 13.37
CA ILE A 249 23.48 7.97 14.80
C ILE A 249 23.96 6.52 14.97
N PRO A 250 25.16 6.29 15.53
CA PRO A 250 25.59 4.95 15.93
C PRO A 250 24.58 4.33 16.91
N ALA A 251 24.11 3.12 16.62
CA ALA A 251 23.09 2.41 17.39
C ALA A 251 23.60 1.06 17.94
N GLY A 252 24.92 0.88 17.96
CA GLY A 252 25.63 -0.34 18.33
C GLY A 252 27.00 -0.40 17.65
N SER A 253 27.79 -1.43 17.94
CA SER A 253 29.08 -1.67 17.28
C SER A 253 28.94 -2.01 15.79
N ASP A 254 27.78 -2.53 15.41
CA ASP A 254 27.45 -3.06 14.09
C ASP A 254 26.19 -2.40 13.49
N LYS A 255 25.74 -1.27 14.05
CA LYS A 255 24.45 -0.65 13.67
C LYS A 255 24.56 0.84 13.52
N LEU A 256 23.97 1.35 12.44
CA LEU A 256 23.84 2.76 12.16
C LEU A 256 22.37 3.11 11.93
N LYS A 257 21.84 4.04 12.71
CA LYS A 257 20.52 4.62 12.48
C LYS A 257 20.67 5.86 11.62
N ILE A 258 20.14 5.83 10.41
CA ILE A 258 20.02 6.99 9.53
C ILE A 258 18.66 7.63 9.81
N THR A 259 18.64 8.91 10.16
CA THR A 259 17.40 9.68 10.36
C THR A 259 17.42 10.90 9.45
N SER A 260 16.51 10.96 8.50
CA SER A 260 16.38 12.09 7.58
C SER A 260 15.10 12.86 7.86
N THR A 261 15.20 14.20 7.91
CA THR A 261 14.05 15.10 8.06
C THR A 261 13.95 15.98 6.83
N GLY A 262 12.90 15.77 6.03
CA GLY A 262 12.54 16.64 4.92
C GLY A 262 11.70 17.82 5.40
N THR A 263 11.92 18.99 4.81
CA THR A 263 11.19 20.23 5.05
C THR A 263 10.67 20.77 3.74
N TYR A 264 9.37 21.00 3.63
CA TYR A 264 8.75 21.65 2.49
C TYR A 264 7.80 22.77 2.95
N ARG A 265 8.08 24.02 2.57
CA ARG A 265 7.29 25.20 2.99
C ARG A 265 7.02 25.26 4.50
N GLY A 266 8.03 24.92 5.29
CA GLY A 266 7.96 24.90 6.76
C GLY A 266 7.29 23.68 7.39
N VAL A 267 6.67 22.79 6.60
CA VAL A 267 6.16 21.49 7.09
C VAL A 267 7.31 20.50 7.10
N LYS A 268 7.46 19.75 8.19
CA LYS A 268 8.53 18.75 8.39
C LYS A 268 7.97 17.34 8.47
N ASN A 269 8.73 16.38 7.95
CA ASN A 269 8.47 14.97 8.14
C ASN A 269 9.81 14.21 8.26
N THR A 270 9.83 13.12 9.02
CA THR A 270 11.06 12.40 9.36
C THR A 270 10.92 10.93 9.00
N ALA A 271 11.93 10.38 8.35
CA ALA A 271 12.08 8.96 8.06
C ALA A 271 13.34 8.43 8.76
N SER A 272 13.30 7.16 9.21
CA SER A 272 14.45 6.50 9.82
C SER A 272 14.70 5.13 9.21
N LEU A 273 15.96 4.81 8.96
CA LEU A 273 16.43 3.52 8.45
C LEU A 273 17.50 2.97 9.40
N MET A 274 17.41 1.69 9.75
CA MET A 274 18.46 0.98 10.48
C MET A 274 19.32 0.21 9.48
N VAL A 275 20.61 0.51 9.45
CA VAL A 275 21.62 -0.17 8.65
C VAL A 275 22.50 -1.00 9.58
N TYR A 276 22.87 -2.20 9.14
CA TYR A 276 23.74 -3.10 9.88
C TYR A 276 25.10 -3.17 9.17
N TYR A 277 26.17 -2.84 9.87
CA TYR A 277 27.52 -3.14 9.42
C TYR A 277 27.74 -4.64 9.59
N VAL A 278 27.74 -5.35 8.47
CA VAL A 278 28.23 -6.72 8.47
C VAL A 278 29.75 -6.66 8.51
N GLY A 279 30.28 -6.49 9.73
CA GLY A 279 31.69 -6.67 10.03
C GLY A 279 32.03 -8.15 9.93
N GLU A 280 33.04 -8.46 9.15
CA GLU A 280 33.40 -9.80 8.66
C GLU A 280 32.58 -10.23 7.44
N THR A 281 33.30 -10.60 6.39
CA THR A 281 32.77 -11.28 5.22
C THR A 281 31.89 -12.43 5.67
N LEU A 282 30.56 -12.31 5.49
CA LEU A 282 29.59 -13.38 5.74
C LEU A 282 29.83 -14.63 4.86
N PHE A 283 30.86 -14.61 4.02
CA PHE A 283 31.33 -15.73 3.21
C PHE A 283 32.87 -15.82 3.26
N PRO A 284 33.47 -16.77 4.02
CA PRO A 284 34.87 -17.08 3.85
C PRO A 284 35.10 -17.75 2.49
N GLN A 285 35.82 -17.03 1.63
CA GLN A 285 36.64 -17.48 0.49
C GLN A 285 36.12 -18.64 -0.38
N ALA A 286 35.57 -18.29 -1.54
CA ALA A 286 36.08 -18.87 -2.78
C ALA A 286 37.16 -17.91 -3.28
N ILE A 287 38.43 -18.32 -3.22
CA ILE A 287 39.54 -17.59 -3.86
C ILE A 287 39.31 -17.72 -5.37
N VAL A 288 38.72 -16.68 -5.96
CA VAL A 288 38.86 -16.40 -7.38
C VAL A 288 40.05 -15.47 -7.48
N ASP A 289 41.12 -15.94 -8.15
CA ASP A 289 42.30 -15.13 -8.46
C ASP A 289 41.88 -13.98 -9.38
N LEU A 290 41.73 -12.80 -8.79
CA LEU A 290 41.43 -11.53 -9.45
C LEU A 290 42.71 -10.67 -9.55
N SER A 291 43.80 -11.25 -10.07
CA SER A 291 45.04 -10.51 -10.32
C SER A 291 44.97 -9.48 -11.46
N ALA A 292 43.79 -9.13 -11.96
CA ALA A 292 43.59 -7.99 -12.86
C ALA A 292 42.99 -6.80 -12.10
N GLN A 293 43.85 -5.88 -11.68
CA GLN A 293 43.47 -4.55 -11.21
C GLN A 293 42.98 -3.69 -12.39
N PRO A 294 41.91 -2.90 -12.23
CA PRO A 294 41.81 -1.59 -12.85
C PRO A 294 41.88 -0.49 -11.80
N GLU A 295 42.75 0.47 -12.06
CA GLU A 295 42.85 1.75 -11.37
C GLU A 295 41.70 2.71 -11.76
N GLU A 296 41.33 3.53 -10.79
CA GLU A 296 40.71 4.87 -10.82
C GLU A 296 39.32 5.13 -11.46
N ASP A 297 38.47 5.75 -10.62
CA ASP A 297 37.38 6.69 -10.87
C ASP A 297 36.39 6.40 -12.01
N GLY A 298 35.24 5.82 -11.67
CA GLY A 298 34.08 5.79 -12.54
C GLY A 298 32.86 5.13 -11.89
N TYR A 299 31.67 5.51 -12.36
CA TYR A 299 30.45 4.71 -12.32
C TYR A 299 30.72 3.21 -12.14
N TYR A 300 30.01 2.51 -11.24
CA TYR A 300 29.96 1.04 -11.25
C TYR A 300 29.17 0.54 -12.47
N GLU A 301 29.65 0.84 -13.68
CA GLU A 301 29.52 -0.05 -14.82
C GLU A 301 30.44 -1.25 -14.55
N GLY A 302 29.88 -2.45 -14.48
CA GLY A 302 30.69 -3.66 -14.65
C GLY A 302 30.85 -4.57 -13.44
N TYR A 303 29.84 -4.74 -12.58
CA TYR A 303 29.72 -6.03 -11.91
C TYR A 303 29.40 -7.08 -12.97
N GLN A 304 30.45 -7.63 -13.59
CA GLN A 304 30.31 -8.73 -14.52
C GLN A 304 30.04 -9.98 -13.69
N TYR A 305 28.80 -10.47 -13.76
CA TYR A 305 28.48 -11.79 -13.27
C TYR A 305 29.42 -12.80 -13.94
N PRO A 306 29.93 -13.81 -13.20
CA PRO A 306 30.76 -14.83 -13.80
C PRO A 306 30.00 -15.45 -14.97
N ALA A 307 30.67 -15.56 -16.12
CA ALA A 307 30.00 -16.00 -17.31
C ALA A 307 29.50 -17.45 -17.13
N ILE A 308 28.18 -17.65 -17.15
CA ILE A 308 27.60 -18.98 -17.21
C ILE A 308 27.60 -19.37 -18.68
N THR A 309 28.55 -20.23 -19.04
CA THR A 309 28.61 -20.84 -20.36
C THR A 309 28.66 -22.35 -20.19
N PHE A 310 28.02 -23.07 -21.12
CA PHE A 310 28.16 -24.51 -21.19
C PHE A 310 28.20 -24.95 -22.64
N ASN A 311 28.85 -26.08 -22.89
CA ASN A 311 28.83 -26.76 -24.16
C ASN A 311 28.13 -28.10 -23.97
N LEU A 312 27.23 -28.43 -24.89
CA LEU A 312 26.63 -29.75 -24.92
C LEU A 312 27.73 -30.77 -25.26
N PRO A 313 27.82 -31.89 -24.53
CA PRO A 313 28.72 -32.96 -24.91
C PRO A 313 28.30 -33.52 -26.28
N ALA A 314 29.29 -33.92 -27.07
CA ALA A 314 29.02 -34.67 -28.29
C ALA A 314 28.30 -35.98 -27.95
N VAL A 315 27.32 -36.36 -28.78
CA VAL A 315 26.66 -37.67 -28.65
C VAL A 315 27.72 -38.77 -28.75
N PRO A 316 27.79 -39.71 -27.80
CA PRO A 316 28.70 -40.85 -27.89
C PRO A 316 28.56 -41.59 -29.23
N PRO A 317 29.66 -41.84 -29.98
CA PRO A 317 29.59 -42.44 -31.31
C PRO A 317 28.92 -43.82 -31.39
N ALA A 318 28.84 -44.53 -30.26
CA ALA A 318 28.22 -45.85 -30.16
C ALA A 318 26.69 -45.79 -30.01
N LEU A 319 26.11 -44.62 -29.72
CA LEU A 319 24.67 -44.46 -29.54
C LEU A 319 24.00 -44.18 -30.88
N ASN A 320 23.17 -45.12 -31.32
CA ASN A 320 22.27 -44.91 -32.44
C ASN A 320 20.98 -44.24 -31.93
N PRO A 321 20.38 -43.30 -32.69
CA PRO A 321 19.10 -42.73 -32.32
C PRO A 321 18.01 -43.79 -32.19
N GLU A 322 17.33 -43.79 -31.06
CA GLU A 322 16.17 -44.60 -30.74
C GLU A 322 14.88 -43.84 -31.12
N THR A 323 13.81 -44.59 -31.37
CA THR A 323 12.47 -44.02 -31.48
C THR A 323 11.77 -44.16 -30.13
N LEU A 324 11.27 -43.05 -29.58
CA LEU A 324 10.49 -43.09 -28.35
C LEU A 324 9.17 -43.82 -28.60
N ASN A 325 8.97 -44.97 -27.94
CA ASN A 325 7.69 -45.67 -27.94
C ASN A 325 6.90 -45.23 -26.70
N PRO A 326 5.83 -44.43 -26.85
CA PRO A 326 5.10 -43.94 -25.70
C PRO A 326 4.46 -45.09 -24.91
N GLY A 327 4.54 -45.05 -23.59
CA GLY A 327 4.13 -46.13 -22.69
C GLY A 327 5.22 -47.18 -22.42
N GLN A 328 6.26 -47.25 -23.25
CA GLN A 328 7.48 -48.01 -22.92
C GLN A 328 8.44 -47.06 -22.19
N GLY A 329 8.69 -47.35 -20.91
CA GLY A 329 9.65 -46.56 -20.13
C GLY A 329 11.06 -46.65 -20.71
N VAL A 330 11.86 -45.61 -20.49
CA VAL A 330 13.29 -45.59 -20.78
C VAL A 330 14.03 -46.03 -19.51
N GLY A 331 14.83 -47.09 -19.63
CA GLY A 331 15.58 -47.64 -18.52
C GLY A 331 16.83 -46.83 -18.17
N PRO A 332 17.64 -47.33 -17.21
CA PRO A 332 18.96 -46.78 -16.94
C PRO A 332 19.92 -46.96 -18.11
N GLY A 333 20.86 -46.03 -18.27
CA GLY A 333 21.88 -46.05 -19.33
C GLY A 333 21.92 -44.78 -20.16
N ASP A 334 22.72 -44.80 -21.22
CA ASP A 334 22.81 -43.70 -22.17
C ASP A 334 21.85 -43.98 -23.33
N HIS A 335 20.99 -43.00 -23.64
CA HIS A 335 20.00 -43.09 -24.71
C HIS A 335 20.12 -41.89 -25.64
N CYS A 336 19.94 -42.11 -26.94
CA CYS A 336 19.98 -41.05 -27.95
C CYS A 336 18.65 -41.02 -28.70
N PHE A 337 18.08 -39.84 -28.93
CA PHE A 337 16.87 -39.63 -29.71
C PHE A 337 17.11 -38.53 -30.74
N THR A 338 16.55 -38.68 -31.94
CA THR A 338 16.55 -37.58 -32.91
C THR A 338 15.58 -36.48 -32.50
N SER A 339 14.42 -36.84 -31.98
CA SER A 339 13.51 -35.96 -31.26
C SER A 339 12.87 -36.74 -30.12
N PHE A 340 12.48 -36.03 -29.05
CA PHE A 340 11.76 -36.64 -27.93
C PHE A 340 10.36 -36.03 -27.89
N GLU A 341 9.38 -36.73 -28.44
CA GLU A 341 8.03 -36.19 -28.61
C GLU A 341 6.98 -37.06 -27.91
N LEU A 342 6.24 -36.46 -26.98
CA LEU A 342 5.04 -37.05 -26.39
C LEU A 342 3.87 -36.10 -26.62
N GLN A 343 2.78 -36.64 -27.17
CA GLN A 343 1.58 -35.88 -27.49
C GLN A 343 0.32 -36.69 -27.18
N ASN A 344 -0.83 -36.01 -27.12
CA ASN A 344 -2.16 -36.64 -27.11
C ASN A 344 -2.38 -37.60 -25.92
N ASN A 345 -2.19 -37.09 -24.70
CA ASN A 345 -2.34 -37.82 -23.43
C ASN A 345 -1.38 -39.00 -23.24
N LYS A 346 -0.38 -39.15 -24.12
CA LYS A 346 0.62 -40.20 -23.97
C LYS A 346 1.58 -39.83 -22.84
N SER A 347 2.03 -40.84 -22.10
CA SER A 347 3.02 -40.65 -21.05
C SER A 347 4.14 -41.68 -21.13
N THR A 348 5.29 -41.33 -20.55
CA THR A 348 6.39 -42.28 -20.35
C THR A 348 7.10 -42.00 -19.02
N THR A 349 7.94 -42.94 -18.60
CA THR A 349 8.80 -42.81 -17.43
C THR A 349 10.24 -43.06 -17.83
N ILE A 350 11.15 -42.18 -17.41
CA ILE A 350 12.60 -42.38 -17.54
C ILE A 350 13.14 -42.76 -16.16
N THR A 351 13.86 -43.87 -16.07
CA THR A 351 14.41 -44.39 -14.80
C THR A 351 15.92 -44.24 -14.80
N GLY A 352 16.46 -43.45 -13.87
CA GLY A 352 17.88 -43.24 -13.69
C GLY A 352 18.60 -44.39 -12.95
N PRO A 353 19.95 -44.41 -12.96
CA PRO A 353 20.82 -43.40 -13.55
C PRO A 353 20.80 -43.43 -15.08
N ALA A 354 20.57 -42.29 -15.74
CA ALA A 354 20.50 -42.21 -17.19
C ALA A 354 21.02 -40.89 -17.76
N ASN A 355 21.60 -40.94 -18.96
CA ASN A 355 21.92 -39.76 -19.77
C ASN A 355 21.08 -39.80 -21.05
N ILE A 356 20.30 -38.76 -21.28
CA ILE A 356 19.37 -38.66 -22.42
C ILE A 356 19.87 -37.59 -23.38
N TYR A 357 20.30 -38.01 -24.55
CA TYR A 357 20.74 -37.14 -25.64
C TYR A 357 19.59 -36.94 -26.62
N VAL A 358 19.21 -35.70 -26.90
CA VAL A 358 18.20 -35.35 -27.92
C VAL A 358 18.85 -34.41 -28.93
N THR A 359 19.04 -34.87 -30.16
CA THR A 359 19.74 -34.08 -31.19
C THR A 359 18.85 -33.04 -31.88
N GLY A 360 17.53 -33.18 -31.73
CA GLY A 360 16.51 -32.22 -32.15
C GLY A 360 15.79 -31.61 -30.96
N ASP A 361 14.48 -31.45 -31.11
CA ASP A 361 13.61 -30.83 -30.11
C ASP A 361 13.10 -31.85 -29.08
N PHE A 362 12.85 -31.37 -27.87
CA PHE A 362 12.16 -32.11 -26.81
C PHE A 362 10.78 -31.51 -26.60
N GLN A 363 9.72 -32.26 -26.90
CA GLN A 363 8.35 -31.76 -26.88
C GLN A 363 7.40 -32.62 -26.04
N LEU A 364 6.67 -31.98 -25.12
CA LEU A 364 5.48 -32.54 -24.46
C LEU A 364 4.25 -31.68 -24.79
N ASP A 365 3.21 -32.26 -25.37
CA ASP A 365 2.03 -31.50 -25.81
C ASP A 365 0.72 -32.26 -25.54
N ASN A 366 -0.40 -31.54 -25.54
CA ASN A 366 -1.77 -32.06 -25.45
C ASN A 366 -1.95 -33.07 -24.31
N ASN A 367 -1.74 -32.62 -23.08
CA ASN A 367 -1.79 -33.40 -21.84
C ASN A 367 -0.79 -34.57 -21.77
N ALA A 368 0.27 -34.55 -22.58
CA ALA A 368 1.35 -35.53 -22.45
C ALA A 368 2.05 -35.43 -21.09
N GLY A 369 2.58 -36.54 -20.61
CA GLY A 369 3.23 -36.61 -19.30
C GLY A 369 4.59 -37.29 -19.34
N LEU A 370 5.61 -36.67 -18.77
CA LEU A 370 6.88 -37.33 -18.49
C LEU A 370 7.11 -37.43 -16.99
N THR A 371 7.43 -38.62 -16.52
CA THR A 371 7.94 -38.85 -15.17
C THR A 371 9.42 -39.24 -15.23
N VAL A 372 10.26 -38.57 -14.44
CA VAL A 372 11.68 -38.86 -14.33
C VAL A 372 11.96 -39.38 -12.92
N ASN A 373 12.37 -40.64 -12.79
CA ASN A 373 12.58 -41.31 -11.53
C ASN A 373 14.06 -41.71 -11.36
N GLY A 374 14.76 -41.13 -10.40
CA GLY A 374 16.20 -41.33 -10.21
C GLY A 374 17.06 -40.21 -10.81
N GLN A 375 18.38 -40.38 -10.80
CA GLN A 375 19.31 -39.37 -11.29
C GLN A 375 19.36 -39.36 -12.82
N VAL A 376 18.94 -38.28 -13.48
CA VAL A 376 18.92 -38.22 -14.95
C VAL A 376 19.48 -36.91 -15.47
N THR A 377 20.35 -36.98 -16.47
CA THR A 377 20.88 -35.81 -17.17
C THR A 377 20.32 -35.76 -18.60
N PHE A 378 19.76 -34.63 -18.99
CA PHE A 378 19.27 -34.38 -20.35
C PHE A 378 20.22 -33.44 -21.09
N TYR A 379 20.55 -33.79 -22.33
CA TYR A 379 21.32 -32.99 -23.28
C TYR A 379 20.47 -32.75 -24.54
N ILE A 380 19.76 -31.63 -24.58
CA ILE A 380 18.84 -31.27 -25.66
C ILE A 380 19.56 -30.27 -26.57
N SER A 381 19.73 -30.62 -27.84
CA SER A 381 20.53 -29.80 -28.78
C SER A 381 19.79 -28.56 -29.29
N ARG A 382 18.45 -28.58 -29.25
CA ARG A 382 17.59 -27.51 -29.72
C ARG A 382 16.67 -27.04 -28.58
N ASP A 383 15.36 -27.00 -28.82
CA ASP A 383 14.37 -26.41 -27.92
C ASP A 383 13.78 -27.44 -26.94
N LEU A 384 13.46 -26.97 -25.74
CA LEU A 384 12.58 -27.66 -24.79
C LEU A 384 11.19 -27.02 -24.84
N HIS A 385 10.19 -27.74 -25.32
CA HIS A 385 8.85 -27.22 -25.56
C HIS A 385 7.78 -28.03 -24.83
N LEU A 386 7.17 -27.46 -23.80
CA LEU A 386 6.06 -28.06 -23.06
C LEU A 386 4.83 -27.20 -23.28
N GLU A 387 3.72 -27.79 -23.73
CA GLU A 387 2.47 -27.06 -23.99
C GLU A 387 1.21 -27.83 -23.59
N ASN A 388 0.08 -27.11 -23.64
CA ASN A 388 -1.30 -27.62 -23.60
C ASN A 388 -1.54 -28.62 -22.47
N ASN A 389 -1.35 -28.14 -21.24
CA ASN A 389 -1.49 -28.87 -19.99
C ASN A 389 -0.62 -30.14 -19.89
N SER A 390 0.50 -30.20 -20.61
CA SER A 390 1.48 -31.26 -20.40
C SER A 390 2.10 -31.18 -18.99
N SER A 391 2.62 -32.32 -18.53
CA SER A 391 3.20 -32.44 -17.19
C SER A 391 4.60 -33.03 -17.21
N LEU A 392 5.48 -32.45 -16.41
CA LEU A 392 6.85 -32.91 -16.17
C LEU A 392 7.05 -33.15 -14.67
N ASN A 393 7.21 -34.42 -14.28
CA ASN A 393 7.32 -34.84 -12.88
C ASN A 393 8.73 -35.37 -12.59
N LEU A 394 9.54 -34.57 -11.90
CA LEU A 394 10.94 -34.83 -11.58
C LEU A 394 11.05 -35.43 -10.17
N LEU A 395 10.96 -36.75 -10.08
CA LEU A 395 10.95 -37.48 -8.80
C LEU A 395 12.37 -37.70 -8.25
N GLY A 396 13.39 -37.69 -9.12
CA GLY A 396 14.80 -37.77 -8.74
C GLY A 396 15.60 -36.51 -9.10
N MET A 397 16.90 -36.52 -8.80
CA MET A 397 17.79 -35.40 -9.14
C MET A 397 17.93 -35.30 -10.66
N THR A 398 17.69 -34.13 -11.24
CA THR A 398 17.80 -33.96 -12.69
C THR A 398 18.60 -32.75 -13.09
N THR A 399 19.40 -32.89 -14.15
CA THR A 399 20.10 -31.76 -14.78
C THR A 399 19.73 -31.70 -16.24
N TRP A 400 19.34 -30.53 -16.73
CA TRP A 400 18.92 -30.30 -18.10
C TRP A 400 19.87 -29.29 -18.75
N TYR A 401 20.46 -29.66 -19.88
CA TYR A 401 21.23 -28.75 -20.72
C TYR A 401 20.46 -28.55 -22.03
N ILE A 402 20.02 -27.32 -22.29
CA ILE A 402 19.14 -26.96 -23.40
C ILE A 402 19.90 -26.04 -24.34
N GLY A 403 20.09 -26.49 -25.58
CA GLY A 403 20.94 -25.85 -26.58
C GLY A 403 20.36 -24.57 -27.18
N ASN A 404 19.04 -24.37 -27.08
CA ASN A 404 18.35 -23.15 -27.49
C ASN A 404 17.29 -22.76 -26.44
N ASP A 405 16.03 -22.59 -26.81
CA ASP A 405 15.00 -21.97 -25.96
C ASP A 405 14.26 -23.00 -25.08
N ALA A 406 13.69 -22.55 -23.96
CA ALA A 406 12.84 -23.35 -23.09
C ALA A 406 11.46 -22.68 -22.94
N SER A 407 10.40 -23.37 -23.34
CA SER A 407 9.02 -22.85 -23.33
C SER A 407 8.06 -23.76 -22.56
N PHE A 408 7.26 -23.17 -21.68
CA PHE A 408 6.26 -23.83 -20.83
C PHE A 408 4.91 -23.14 -20.99
N GLN A 409 4.14 -23.49 -22.04
CA GLN A 409 2.92 -22.77 -22.43
C GLN A 409 1.62 -23.43 -21.95
N ASN A 410 0.55 -22.64 -21.89
CA ASN A 410 -0.84 -23.14 -21.80
C ASN A 410 -1.09 -24.17 -20.68
N GLY A 411 -0.85 -23.78 -19.42
CA GLY A 411 -1.23 -24.59 -18.25
C GLY A 411 -0.26 -25.74 -17.92
N VAL A 412 0.95 -25.74 -18.47
CA VAL A 412 2.00 -26.72 -18.14
C VAL A 412 2.25 -26.78 -16.65
N THR A 413 2.45 -28.00 -16.16
CA THR A 413 2.82 -28.25 -14.77
C THR A 413 4.16 -28.97 -14.69
N LEU A 414 5.16 -28.33 -14.06
CA LEU A 414 6.43 -28.95 -13.70
C LEU A 414 6.47 -29.13 -12.19
N THR A 415 6.62 -30.38 -11.73
CA THR A 415 6.81 -30.71 -10.32
C THR A 415 8.15 -31.37 -10.08
N GLN A 416 8.78 -31.07 -8.96
CA GLN A 416 10.04 -31.67 -8.52
C GLN A 416 9.94 -32.12 -7.07
N MET A 417 10.49 -33.29 -6.75
CA MET A 417 10.63 -33.77 -5.37
C MET A 417 12.08 -33.72 -4.87
N GLN A 418 13.02 -33.60 -5.81
CA GLN A 418 14.46 -33.53 -5.57
C GLN A 418 15.03 -32.33 -6.35
N PRO A 419 16.28 -31.92 -6.07
CA PRO A 419 16.92 -30.83 -6.81
C PRO A 419 16.92 -31.07 -8.32
N ALA A 420 16.43 -30.07 -9.06
CA ALA A 420 16.41 -30.02 -10.51
C ALA A 420 17.05 -28.72 -10.98
N VAL A 421 17.96 -28.81 -11.95
CA VAL A 421 18.69 -27.66 -12.50
C VAL A 421 18.55 -27.64 -14.01
N PHE A 422 18.17 -26.49 -14.56
CA PHE A 422 18.05 -26.23 -15.99
C PHE A 422 19.11 -25.21 -16.40
N TYR A 423 19.97 -25.59 -17.34
CA TYR A 423 20.91 -24.72 -18.02
C TYR A 423 20.39 -24.45 -19.44
N ILE A 424 20.11 -23.19 -19.76
CA ILE A 424 19.42 -22.79 -21.00
C ILE A 424 20.30 -21.80 -21.78
N LYS A 425 20.56 -22.07 -23.07
CA LYS A 425 21.33 -21.20 -23.98
C LYS A 425 20.49 -20.13 -24.70
N GLY A 426 19.18 -20.21 -24.55
CA GLY A 426 18.19 -19.39 -25.19
C GLY A 426 17.31 -18.66 -24.17
N ASP A 427 16.13 -18.27 -24.63
CA ASP A 427 15.13 -17.60 -23.81
C ASP A 427 14.34 -18.61 -22.96
N LEU A 428 13.77 -18.13 -21.86
CA LEU A 428 12.87 -18.90 -21.00
C LEU A 428 11.48 -18.26 -21.00
N ASP A 429 10.50 -18.93 -21.61
CA ASP A 429 9.11 -18.48 -21.61
C ASP A 429 8.24 -19.40 -20.74
N ALA A 430 7.78 -18.87 -19.61
CA ALA A 430 6.78 -19.47 -18.75
C ALA A 430 5.40 -18.87 -19.08
N GLY A 431 4.68 -19.52 -19.99
CA GLY A 431 3.39 -19.10 -20.54
C GLY A 431 2.23 -18.98 -19.55
N ASN A 432 1.07 -18.59 -20.07
CA ASN A 432 -0.10 -18.31 -19.24
C ASN A 432 -0.55 -19.52 -18.40
N ASN A 433 -0.87 -19.27 -17.13
CA ASN A 433 -1.35 -20.25 -16.15
C ASN A 433 -0.41 -21.44 -15.89
N CYS A 434 0.88 -21.35 -16.26
CA CYS A 434 1.84 -22.41 -15.97
C CYS A 434 2.11 -22.50 -14.46
N ARG A 435 2.49 -23.70 -14.00
CA ARG A 435 2.86 -23.99 -12.62
C ARG A 435 4.20 -24.69 -12.61
N LEU A 436 5.26 -23.94 -12.37
CA LEU A 436 6.62 -24.45 -12.40
C LEU A 436 7.16 -24.50 -10.97
N GLY A 437 7.44 -25.70 -10.48
CA GLY A 437 8.06 -25.85 -9.18
C GLY A 437 7.12 -26.28 -8.06
N THR A 438 7.68 -26.94 -7.06
CA THR A 438 7.11 -27.16 -5.73
C THR A 438 7.93 -26.40 -4.68
N ILE A 439 7.45 -26.35 -3.43
CA ILE A 439 8.22 -25.80 -2.30
C ILE A 439 9.07 -26.94 -1.72
N PRO A 440 10.34 -26.71 -1.34
CA PRO A 440 11.07 -25.43 -1.36
C PRO A 440 11.56 -25.02 -2.75
N ALA A 441 11.58 -23.71 -3.03
CA ALA A 441 12.04 -23.16 -4.32
C ALA A 441 13.50 -23.51 -4.63
N ALA A 442 14.34 -23.73 -3.61
CA ALA A 442 15.73 -24.16 -3.77
C ALA A 442 15.90 -25.49 -4.53
N ASN A 443 14.84 -26.28 -4.66
CA ASN A 443 14.88 -27.53 -5.41
C ASN A 443 14.72 -27.33 -6.92
N LEU A 444 14.44 -26.13 -7.43
CA LEU A 444 14.35 -25.87 -8.86
C LEU A 444 15.09 -24.59 -9.23
N LEU A 445 16.09 -24.72 -10.09
CA LEU A 445 16.93 -23.61 -10.54
C LEU A 445 16.96 -23.54 -12.06
N PHE A 446 16.77 -22.34 -12.59
CA PHE A 446 16.94 -22.01 -14.01
C PHE A 446 18.13 -21.06 -14.16
N TYR A 447 19.15 -21.51 -14.88
CA TYR A 447 20.34 -20.74 -15.24
C TYR A 447 20.35 -20.50 -16.75
N LEU A 448 20.21 -19.25 -17.15
CA LEU A 448 20.39 -18.84 -18.53
C LEU A 448 21.87 -18.50 -18.76
N THR A 449 22.37 -18.76 -19.97
CA THR A 449 23.74 -18.38 -20.32
C THR A 449 23.92 -16.87 -20.34
N THR A 450 25.17 -16.44 -20.24
CA THR A 450 25.55 -15.02 -20.19
C THR A 450 26.36 -14.58 -21.41
N ASP A 451 26.42 -15.42 -22.45
CA ASP A 451 27.15 -15.13 -23.69
C ASP A 451 26.41 -14.12 -24.59
N LYS A 452 25.10 -13.99 -24.42
CA LYS A 452 24.22 -13.00 -25.04
C LYS A 452 23.07 -12.66 -24.10
N SER A 453 22.40 -11.53 -24.35
CA SER A 453 21.17 -11.18 -23.63
C SER A 453 20.07 -12.15 -24.02
N HIS A 454 19.43 -12.72 -23.00
CA HIS A 454 18.26 -13.58 -23.11
C HIS A 454 17.10 -12.98 -22.37
N ASP A 455 15.88 -13.32 -22.76
CA ASP A 455 14.70 -12.88 -22.03
C ASP A 455 14.10 -14.03 -21.21
N VAL A 456 13.65 -13.69 -20.00
CA VAL A 456 12.83 -14.56 -19.16
C VAL A 456 11.45 -13.94 -19.08
N ASP A 457 10.49 -14.54 -19.78
CA ASP A 457 9.11 -14.09 -19.80
C ASP A 457 8.25 -14.98 -18.91
N VAL A 458 7.69 -14.41 -17.85
CA VAL A 458 6.73 -15.09 -16.96
C VAL A 458 5.35 -14.50 -17.22
N ASN A 459 4.57 -15.15 -18.07
CA ASN A 459 3.29 -14.66 -18.57
C ASN A 459 2.15 -14.68 -17.52
N ASN A 460 0.95 -14.27 -17.91
CA ASN A 460 -0.12 -13.95 -16.96
C ASN A 460 -0.58 -15.17 -16.13
N ASN A 461 -0.85 -14.94 -14.85
CA ASN A 461 -1.29 -15.94 -13.87
C ASN A 461 -0.33 -17.14 -13.72
N ALA A 462 0.91 -17.05 -14.21
CA ALA A 462 1.93 -18.06 -13.97
C ALA A 462 2.30 -18.11 -12.49
N ALA A 463 2.55 -19.31 -11.97
CA ALA A 463 3.02 -19.53 -10.60
C ALA A 463 4.33 -20.31 -10.63
N ILE A 464 5.44 -19.63 -10.31
CA ILE A 464 6.78 -20.21 -10.30
C ILE A 464 7.27 -20.35 -8.86
N LYS A 465 7.89 -21.48 -8.55
CA LYS A 465 8.52 -21.82 -7.27
C LYS A 465 9.94 -22.32 -7.55
N ALA A 466 10.81 -21.38 -7.89
CA ALA A 466 12.16 -21.66 -8.40
C ALA A 466 13.09 -20.45 -8.21
N GLY A 467 14.40 -20.68 -8.28
CA GLY A 467 15.38 -19.64 -8.56
C GLY A 467 15.50 -19.40 -10.06
N LEU A 468 15.45 -18.14 -10.49
CA LEU A 468 15.67 -17.68 -11.86
C LEU A 468 16.95 -16.86 -11.91
N PHE A 469 17.88 -17.22 -12.79
CA PHE A 469 19.13 -16.51 -12.98
C PHE A 469 19.35 -16.18 -14.46
N ASN A 470 19.25 -14.89 -14.80
CA ASN A 470 19.49 -14.32 -16.12
C ASN A 470 20.32 -13.02 -15.98
N ALA A 471 21.60 -13.17 -15.66
CA ALA A 471 22.47 -12.05 -15.32
C ALA A 471 22.65 -10.97 -16.41
N THR A 472 22.38 -11.29 -17.68
CA THR A 472 22.67 -10.38 -18.81
C THR A 472 21.44 -9.87 -19.54
N GLY A 473 20.25 -10.36 -19.19
CA GLY A 473 19.04 -10.01 -19.91
C GLY A 473 17.87 -9.65 -19.00
N GLN A 474 16.68 -9.55 -19.60
CA GLN A 474 15.50 -9.05 -18.92
C GLN A 474 14.69 -10.19 -18.29
N VAL A 475 14.02 -9.89 -17.18
CA VAL A 475 13.01 -10.76 -16.57
C VAL A 475 11.69 -10.00 -16.54
N ASN A 476 10.76 -10.37 -17.40
CA ASN A 476 9.44 -9.77 -17.52
C ASN A 476 8.39 -10.61 -16.79
N ILE A 477 7.76 -10.05 -15.77
CA ILE A 477 6.74 -10.73 -14.97
C ILE A 477 5.37 -10.13 -15.28
N GLY A 478 4.52 -10.93 -15.88
CA GLY A 478 3.18 -10.62 -16.37
C GLY A 478 2.14 -10.34 -15.29
N ASN A 479 0.90 -10.09 -15.71
CA ASN A 479 -0.17 -9.72 -14.79
C ASN A 479 -0.56 -10.90 -13.89
N ASN A 480 -0.72 -10.63 -12.59
CA ASN A 480 -1.03 -11.62 -11.55
C ASN A 480 -0.07 -12.83 -11.50
N ALA A 481 1.10 -12.73 -12.12
CA ALA A 481 2.11 -13.77 -12.04
C ALA A 481 2.82 -13.71 -10.68
N THR A 482 3.12 -14.87 -10.11
CA THR A 482 3.79 -14.96 -8.80
C THR A 482 5.03 -15.83 -8.92
N ILE A 483 6.17 -15.31 -8.44
CA ILE A 483 7.40 -16.07 -8.27
C ILE A 483 7.65 -16.20 -6.77
N ASN A 484 7.68 -17.43 -6.25
CA ASN A 484 8.12 -17.71 -4.89
C ASN A 484 9.54 -18.28 -4.98
N GLY A 485 10.54 -17.43 -4.82
CA GLY A 485 11.93 -17.77 -5.04
C GLY A 485 12.81 -16.53 -5.21
N GLY A 486 13.87 -16.67 -5.99
CA GLY A 486 14.87 -15.63 -6.21
C GLY A 486 14.94 -15.33 -7.70
N VAL A 487 15.05 -14.07 -8.06
CA VAL A 487 15.12 -13.63 -9.45
C VAL A 487 16.34 -12.75 -9.61
N VAL A 488 17.28 -13.15 -10.46
CA VAL A 488 18.44 -12.36 -10.88
C VAL A 488 18.27 -12.03 -12.36
N GLY A 489 18.26 -10.73 -12.66
CA GLY A 489 18.08 -10.16 -14.00
C GLY A 489 18.93 -8.90 -14.14
N GLN A 490 19.36 -8.54 -15.36
CA GLN A 490 19.88 -7.19 -15.62
C GLN A 490 18.78 -6.14 -15.38
N GLN A 491 17.56 -6.47 -15.80
CA GLN A 491 16.35 -5.70 -15.56
C GLN A 491 15.23 -6.65 -15.14
N VAL A 492 14.48 -6.30 -14.10
CA VAL A 492 13.29 -7.05 -13.67
C VAL A 492 12.07 -6.14 -13.79
N SER A 493 11.13 -6.49 -14.65
CA SER A 493 9.91 -5.73 -14.93
C SER A 493 8.70 -6.46 -14.35
N LEU A 494 7.89 -5.77 -13.56
CA LEU A 494 6.68 -6.31 -12.93
C LEU A 494 5.45 -5.58 -13.49
N LYS A 495 4.51 -6.34 -14.06
CA LYS A 495 3.21 -5.82 -14.52
C LYS A 495 2.16 -5.88 -13.39
N ASN A 496 0.88 -5.68 -13.71
CA ASN A 496 -0.18 -5.48 -12.72
C ASN A 496 -0.33 -6.67 -11.77
N HIS A 497 -0.21 -6.41 -10.46
CA HIS A 497 -0.26 -7.42 -9.39
C HIS A 497 0.74 -8.58 -9.54
N ALA A 498 1.82 -8.40 -10.30
CA ALA A 498 2.95 -9.31 -10.25
C ALA A 498 3.59 -9.29 -8.85
N ALA A 499 4.04 -10.44 -8.38
CA ALA A 499 4.69 -10.56 -7.07
C ALA A 499 5.92 -11.46 -7.13
N ILE A 500 6.98 -11.03 -6.43
CA ILE A 500 8.15 -11.85 -6.12
C ILE A 500 8.20 -12.00 -4.61
N ASN A 501 8.03 -13.23 -4.13
CA ASN A 501 8.13 -13.57 -2.71
C ASN A 501 9.43 -14.33 -2.50
N TYR A 502 10.33 -13.79 -1.70
CA TYR A 502 11.59 -14.47 -1.38
C TYR A 502 11.31 -15.74 -0.56
N ASP A 503 11.83 -16.88 -1.02
CA ASP A 503 11.80 -18.15 -0.30
C ASP A 503 13.12 -18.34 0.46
N GLU A 504 13.06 -18.42 1.79
CA GLU A 504 14.24 -18.56 2.64
C GLU A 504 15.08 -19.82 2.35
N SER A 505 14.49 -20.84 1.73
CA SER A 505 15.24 -22.03 1.30
C SER A 505 16.38 -21.70 0.33
N LEU A 506 16.27 -20.57 -0.39
CA LEU A 506 17.31 -20.10 -1.31
C LEU A 506 18.53 -19.51 -0.63
N LYS A 507 18.48 -19.25 0.68
CA LYS A 507 19.61 -18.67 1.43
C LYS A 507 20.91 -19.46 1.28
N ASN A 508 20.80 -20.78 1.10
CA ASN A 508 21.95 -21.68 0.97
C ASN A 508 22.26 -22.08 -0.49
N VAL A 509 21.50 -21.58 -1.47
CA VAL A 509 21.78 -21.84 -2.88
C VAL A 509 22.96 -20.94 -3.28
N GLY A 510 24.15 -21.51 -3.27
CA GLY A 510 25.40 -20.81 -3.57
C GLY A 510 25.44 -20.34 -5.03
N GLY A 511 25.43 -19.02 -5.24
CA GLY A 511 25.53 -18.43 -6.57
C GLY A 511 25.83 -16.94 -6.49
N GLY A 512 27.12 -16.60 -6.46
CA GLY A 512 27.62 -15.22 -6.63
C GLY A 512 28.08 -14.54 -5.34
N SER A 513 29.25 -13.90 -5.43
CA SER A 513 29.73 -12.91 -4.46
C SER A 513 28.85 -11.66 -4.46
N ASN A 514 28.87 -10.94 -3.33
CA ASN A 514 28.21 -9.66 -3.04
C ASN A 514 27.70 -8.87 -4.27
N GLY A 515 26.45 -9.08 -4.66
CA GLY A 515 25.69 -8.16 -5.50
C GLY A 515 24.86 -7.22 -4.61
N THR A 516 24.97 -5.91 -4.83
CA THR A 516 24.10 -4.92 -4.19
C THR A 516 22.82 -4.79 -5.01
N TRP A 517 21.66 -5.01 -4.40
CA TRP A 517 20.37 -4.75 -5.03
C TRP A 517 19.98 -3.31 -4.76
N LYS A 518 19.79 -2.52 -5.82
CA LYS A 518 19.21 -1.18 -5.71
C LYS A 518 17.76 -1.23 -6.18
N ILE A 519 16.82 -0.95 -5.28
CA ILE A 519 15.44 -0.65 -5.70
C ILE A 519 15.52 0.69 -6.44
N GLN A 520 15.50 0.64 -7.76
CA GLN A 520 15.37 1.84 -8.58
C GLN A 520 13.88 2.21 -8.57
N ALA A 521 13.52 3.21 -7.76
CA ALA A 521 12.16 3.72 -7.73
C ALA A 521 11.79 4.26 -9.12
N GLY A 522 10.96 3.54 -9.85
CA GLY A 522 10.29 4.06 -11.03
C GLY A 522 9.36 5.20 -10.60
N SER A 523 9.41 6.33 -11.30
CA SER A 523 8.41 7.39 -11.15
C SER A 523 7.07 6.86 -11.69
N TRP A 524 6.16 6.48 -10.79
CA TRP A 524 4.79 6.19 -11.15
C TRP A 524 4.04 7.52 -11.31
N ALA A 525 4.00 8.03 -12.53
CA ALA A 525 3.01 9.03 -12.89
C ALA A 525 1.69 8.28 -13.14
N GLY A 526 0.82 8.25 -12.13
CA GLY A 526 -0.59 7.99 -12.40
C GLY A 526 -1.14 9.18 -13.17
N GLU A 527 -1.69 8.94 -14.36
CA GLU A 527 -2.56 9.91 -15.02
C GLU A 527 -3.82 10.17 -14.18
#